data_AF-A0A7X6VN11-F1
#
_entry.id   AF-A0A7X6VN11-F1
#
_cell.length_a   1.000
_cell.length_b   1.000
_cell.length_c   1.000
_cell.angle_alpha   90.00
_cell.angle_beta   90.00
_cell.angle_gamma   90.00
#
_symmetry.space_group_name_H-M   'P 1'
#
loop_
_entity.id
_entity.type
_entity.pdbx_description
1 polymer ?
#
loop_
_entity_poly.entity_id
_entity_poly.type
_entity_poly.pdbx_seq_one_letter_code
_entity_poly.pdbx_strand_id
1 'polypeptide(L)'
;MTMSRAFVKENQDQQNYLEWQKLLRDREELLRILEKKKRYLEEDPAAESIPVEKRREMILKFDEEAAEVRRLLEEMLADTQTL
;
A
#
# COMPACT_ATOMS: atom_id res chain seq x y z
N MET A 1 -28.86 22.05 -22.08
CA MET A 1 -27.58 21.64 -22.68
C MET A 1 -27.28 20.22 -22.23
N THR A 2 -27.47 19.23 -23.10
CA THR A 2 -27.18 17.82 -22.81
C THR A 2 -25.71 17.57 -23.12
N MET A 3 -24.88 17.40 -22.08
CA MET A 3 -23.50 16.91 -22.23
C MET A 3 -23.53 15.58 -23.01
N SER A 4 -22.67 15.45 -24.03
CA SER A 4 -22.56 14.21 -24.80
C SER A 4 -22.19 13.05 -23.87
N ARG A 5 -22.86 11.90 -24.00
CA ARG A 5 -22.56 10.68 -23.21
C ARG A 5 -21.09 10.27 -23.29
N ALA A 6 -20.42 10.55 -24.41
CA ALA A 6 -18.99 10.31 -24.58
C ALA A 6 -18.13 11.17 -23.64
N PHE A 7 -18.48 12.45 -23.46
CA PHE A 7 -17.77 13.37 -22.56
C PHE A 7 -17.97 12.99 -21.08
N VAL A 8 -19.17 12.50 -20.73
CA VAL A 8 -19.44 12.01 -19.36
C VAL A 8 -18.62 10.75 -19.06
N LYS A 9 -18.49 9.84 -20.03
CA LYS A 9 -17.70 8.61 -19.87
C LYS A 9 -16.20 8.92 -19.74
N GLU A 10 -15.66 9.78 -20.60
CA GLU A 10 -14.24 10.18 -20.56
C GLU A 10 -13.86 10.83 -19.22
N ASN A 11 -14.73 11.68 -18.66
CA ASN A 11 -14.51 12.31 -17.36
C ASN A 11 -14.55 11.28 -16.22
N GLN A 12 -15.48 10.31 -16.27
CA GLN A 12 -15.55 9.23 -15.27
C GLN A 12 -14.32 8.32 -15.33
N ASP A 13 -13.87 7.95 -16.53
CA ASP A 13 -12.69 7.10 -16.72
C ASP A 13 -11.42 7.81 -16.19
N GLN A 14 -11.31 9.12 -16.40
CA GLN A 14 -10.22 9.94 -15.85
C GLN A 14 -10.25 10.01 -14.32
N GLN A 15 -11.43 10.17 -13.71
CA GLN A 15 -11.58 10.17 -12.25
C GLN A 15 -11.19 8.82 -11.65
N ASN A 16 -11.68 7.72 -12.22
CA ASN A 16 -11.35 6.37 -11.79
C ASN A 16 -9.84 6.12 -11.84
N TYR A 17 -9.17 6.59 -12.90
CA TYR A 17 -7.72 6.45 -13.04
C TYR A 17 -6.95 7.21 -11.95
N LEU A 18 -7.36 8.45 -11.64
CA LEU A 18 -6.74 9.25 -10.58
C LEU A 18 -6.94 8.63 -9.19
N GLU A 19 -8.13 8.08 -8.92
CA GLU A 19 -8.41 7.35 -7.69
C GLU A 19 -7.54 6.10 -7.56
N TRP A 20 -7.40 5.32 -8.64
CA TRP A 20 -6.51 4.17 -8.69
C TRP A 20 -5.05 4.57 -8.42
N GLN A 21 -4.55 5.62 -9.06
CA GLN A 21 -3.17 6.11 -8.84
C GLN A 21 -2.93 6.54 -7.39
N LYS A 22 -3.92 7.21 -6.78
CA LYS A 22 -3.83 7.63 -5.39
C LYS A 22 -3.76 6.41 -4.46
N LEU A 23 -4.67 5.45 -4.65
CA LEU A 23 -4.72 4.24 -3.86
C LEU A 23 -3.43 3.41 -3.98
N LEU A 24 -2.85 3.35 -5.18
CA LEU A 24 -1.58 2.66 -5.42
C LEU A 24 -0.47 3.30 -4.58
N ARG A 25 -0.32 4.63 -4.65
CA ARG A 25 0.69 5.37 -3.89
C ARG A 25 0.50 5.23 -2.38
N ASP A 26 -0.73 5.29 -1.90
CA ASP A 26 -1.03 5.14 -0.47
C ASP A 26 -0.62 3.74 0.03
N ARG A 27 -0.80 2.70 -0.79
CA ARG A 27 -0.38 1.32 -0.47
C ARG A 27 1.15 1.15 -0.54
N GLU A 28 1.82 1.74 -1.52
CA GLU A 28 3.29 1.75 -1.60
C GLU A 28 3.91 2.45 -0.38
N GLU A 29 3.34 3.57 0.04
CA GLU A 29 3.80 4.30 1.23
C GLU A 29 3.56 3.49 2.51
N LEU A 30 2.41 2.82 2.64
CA LEU A 30 2.14 1.93 3.76
C LEU A 30 3.18 0.80 3.83
N LEU A 31 3.47 0.15 2.70
CA LEU A 31 4.48 -0.90 2.63
C LEU A 31 5.86 -0.38 3.11
N ARG A 32 6.27 0.78 2.61
CA ARG A 32 7.52 1.43 3.02
C ARG A 32 7.57 1.71 4.52
N ILE A 33 6.47 2.16 5.12
CA ILE A 33 6.37 2.42 6.56
C ILE A 33 6.51 1.12 7.35
N LEU A 34 5.85 0.03 6.93
CA LEU A 34 5.92 -1.27 7.60
C LEU A 34 7.35 -1.82 7.58
N GLU A 35 8.01 -1.78 6.42
CA GLU A 35 9.41 -2.20 6.28
C GLU A 35 10.35 -1.36 7.14
N LYS A 36 10.13 -0.04 7.19
CA LYS A 36 10.91 0.86 8.04
C LYS A 36 10.71 0.54 9.53
N LYS A 37 9.49 0.25 9.97
CA LYS A 37 9.19 -0.14 11.36
C LYS A 37 9.83 -1.47 11.72
N LYS A 38 9.80 -2.46 10.82
CA LYS A 38 10.50 -3.73 10.99
C LYS A 38 12.01 -3.50 11.14
N ARG A 39 12.62 -2.75 10.22
CA ARG A 39 14.06 -2.44 10.26
C ARG A 39 14.47 -1.76 11.57
N TYR A 40 13.66 -0.82 12.06
CA TYR A 40 13.88 -0.21 13.37
C TYR A 40 13.94 -1.24 14.49
N LEU A 41 13.02 -2.22 14.52
CA LEU A 41 13.02 -3.26 15.56
C LEU A 41 14.19 -4.24 15.46
N GLU A 42 14.79 -4.39 14.29
CA GLU A 42 15.89 -5.33 14.03
C GLU A 42 17.26 -4.69 14.20
N GLU A 43 17.44 -3.43 13.78
CA GLU A 43 18.75 -2.81 13.62
C GLU A 43 19.01 -1.63 14.56
N ASP A 44 17.96 -0.97 15.08
CA ASP A 44 18.14 0.24 15.89
C ASP A 44 18.46 -0.10 17.35
N PRO A 45 19.60 0.37 17.90
CA PRO A 45 19.95 0.15 19.31
C PRO A 45 18.89 0.68 20.29
N ALA A 46 18.13 1.72 19.92
CA ALA A 46 17.04 2.23 20.76
C ALA A 46 15.92 1.19 20.95
N ALA A 47 15.76 0.27 20.00
CA ALA A 47 14.80 -0.82 20.10
C ALA A 47 15.21 -1.88 21.14
N GLU A 48 16.45 -1.88 21.67
CA GLU A 48 16.88 -2.75 22.79
C GLU A 48 16.10 -2.52 24.07
N SER A 49 15.52 -1.33 24.23
CA SER A 49 14.61 -1.03 25.34
C SER A 49 13.28 -1.80 25.29
N ILE A 50 12.93 -2.40 24.14
CA ILE A 50 11.70 -3.17 23.97
C ILE A 50 11.98 -4.65 24.29
N PRO A 51 11.14 -5.31 25.12
CA PRO A 51 11.31 -6.74 25.41
C PRO A 51 11.39 -7.59 24.14
N VAL A 52 12.30 -8.56 24.14
CA VAL A 52 12.60 -9.39 22.95
C VAL A 52 11.35 -10.08 22.39
N GLU A 53 10.51 -10.63 23.26
CA GLU A 53 9.26 -11.30 22.87
C GLU A 53 8.31 -10.33 22.17
N LYS A 54 8.17 -9.11 22.71
CA LYS A 54 7.34 -8.05 22.13
C LYS A 54 7.88 -7.57 20.79
N ARG A 55 9.21 -7.47 20.62
CA ARG A 55 9.80 -7.15 19.31
C ARG A 55 9.49 -8.21 18.28
N ARG A 56 9.62 -9.49 18.64
CA ARG A 56 9.31 -10.62 17.74
C ARG A 56 7.85 -10.60 17.30
N GLU A 57 6.93 -10.39 18.23
CA GLU A 57 5.50 -10.26 17.93
C GLU A 57 5.23 -9.09 16.96
N MET A 58 5.82 -7.92 17.22
CA MET A 58 5.66 -6.75 16.34
C MET A 58 6.27 -6.98 14.95
N ILE A 59 7.43 -7.63 14.85
CA ILE A 59 8.06 -7.97 13.56
C ILE A 59 7.16 -8.92 12.78
N LEU A 60 6.65 -9.98 13.40
CA LEU A 60 5.72 -10.93 12.79
C LEU A 60 4.48 -10.21 12.23
N LYS A 61 3.88 -9.33 13.04
CA LYS A 61 2.74 -8.53 12.62
C LYS A 61 3.06 -7.62 11.43
N PHE A 62 4.20 -6.94 11.44
CA PHE A 62 4.60 -6.09 10.32
C PHE A 62 4.90 -6.90 9.05
N ASP A 63 5.44 -8.11 9.19
CA ASP A 63 5.66 -9.01 8.05
C ASP A 63 4.34 -9.49 7.45
N GLU A 64 3.37 -9.89 8.27
CA GLU A 64 2.03 -10.28 7.83
C GLU A 64 1.30 -9.13 7.13
N GLU A 65 1.30 -7.94 7.74
CA GLU A 65 0.70 -6.74 7.15
C GLU A 65 1.41 -6.35 5.83
N ALA A 66 2.74 -6.42 5.78
CA ALA A 66 3.49 -6.11 4.56
C ALA A 66 3.24 -7.13 3.45
N ALA A 67 3.11 -8.42 3.77
CA ALA A 67 2.79 -9.46 2.80
C ALA A 67 1.40 -9.22 2.17
N GLU A 68 0.41 -8.84 2.98
CA GLU A 68 -0.92 -8.51 2.50
C GLU A 68 -0.90 -7.25 1.61
N VAL A 69 -0.18 -6.20 2.00
CA VAL A 69 -0.05 -4.99 1.17
C VAL A 69 0.64 -5.31 -0.17
N ARG A 70 1.67 -6.16 -0.18
CA ARG A 70 2.30 -6.62 -1.43
C ARG A 70 1.31 -7.34 -2.33
N ARG A 71 0.51 -8.27 -1.78
CA ARG A 71 -0.54 -8.97 -2.54
C ARG A 71 -1.53 -7.98 -3.16
N LEU A 72 -2.00 -6.99 -2.40
CA LEU A 72 -2.92 -5.97 -2.91
C LEU A 72 -2.28 -5.10 -4.01
N LEU A 73 -1.00 -4.77 -3.89
CA LEU A 73 -0.27 -4.04 -4.93
C LEU A 73 -0.14 -4.87 -6.21
N GLU A 74 0.18 -6.16 -6.09
CA GLU A 74 0.24 -7.09 -7.21
C GLU A 74 -1.11 -7.21 -7.93
N GLU A 75 -2.21 -7.35 -7.18
CA GLU A 75 -3.57 -7.38 -7.74
C GLU A 75 -3.91 -6.09 -8.49
N MET A 76 -3.63 -4.93 -7.90
CA MET A 76 -3.87 -3.64 -8.56
C MET A 76 -3.09 -3.47 -9.86
N LEU A 77 -1.84 -3.93 -9.89
CA LEU A 77 -0.98 -3.82 -11.07
C LEU A 77 -1.38 -4.82 -12.16
N ALA A 78 -1.83 -6.02 -11.76
CA ALA A 78 -2.37 -7.01 -12.69
C ALA A 78 -3.65 -6.49 -13.38
N ASP A 79 -4.56 -5.87 -12.63
CA ASP A 79 -5.80 -5.29 -13.18
C ASP A 79 -5.50 -4.25 -14.28
N THR A 80 -4.44 -3.45 -14.12
CA THR A 80 -4.02 -2.49 -15.16
C THR A 80 -3.34 -3.10 -16.38
N GLN A 81 -2.81 -4.32 -16.30
CA GLN A 81 -2.26 -5.02 -17.48
C GLN A 81 -3.35 -5.69 -18.32
N THR A 82 -4.53 -5.89 -17.75
CA THR A 82 -5.68 -6.51 -18.42
C THR A 82 -6.70 -5.52 -19.00
N LEU A 83 -6.52 -4.21 -18.75
CA LEU A 83 -7.31 -3.10 -19.29
C LEU A 83 -6.65 -2.52 -20.55
#